data_AF-A0A1V4CH52-F1
#
_entry.id   AF-A0A1V4CH52-F1
#
_cell.length_a   1.000
_cell.length_b   1.000
_cell.length_c   1.000
_cell.angle_alpha   90.00
_cell.angle_beta   90.00
_cell.angle_gamma   90.00
#
_symmetry.space_group_name_H-M   'P 1'
#
loop_
_entity.id
_entity.type
_entity.pdbx_description
1 polymer ?
#
loop_
_entity_poly.entity_id
_entity_poly.type
_entity_poly.pdbx_seq_one_letter_code
_entity_poly.pdbx_strand_id
1 'polypeptide(L)'
;MTHTPTTPTRLSLTAGRLIITALLVAGLAACGGGSGDSSSTTASGRSLTGTVTSYESPQSFSVDGIPVDASGSSATPQGMTTGSRVEVHGEMVNGTLQASKVELDDSDDHDDDNANPNELEGRVTAYASPSSFSVDGIPVDASAAPRTLSVGMRVEVYGTMTNGVLVASRVKTEDGDDESDDDANDDNCTATGKSDCHDDDGDDHDDGDDHDDDNSDESDDDCDALGKSDCDKD
;
A
#
# COMPACT_ATOMS: atom_id res chain seq x y z
N MET A 1 -70.68 -32.09 13.25
CA MET A 1 -71.68 -31.02 13.49
C MET A 1 -70.92 -29.86 14.12
N THR A 2 -70.11 -29.15 13.34
CA THR A 2 -70.41 -27.82 12.75
C THR A 2 -70.72 -26.75 13.80
N HIS A 3 -69.76 -25.92 14.19
CA HIS A 3 -69.97 -24.49 14.42
C HIS A 3 -68.68 -23.70 14.10
N THR A 4 -68.91 -22.49 13.62
CA THR A 4 -68.18 -21.64 12.66
C THR A 4 -66.96 -20.90 13.24
N PRO A 5 -65.98 -20.52 12.39
CA PRO A 5 -64.85 -19.67 12.76
C PRO A 5 -65.23 -18.18 12.84
N THR A 6 -64.54 -17.42 13.69
CA THR A 6 -64.65 -15.94 13.78
C THR A 6 -63.38 -15.30 13.22
N THR A 7 -63.52 -14.54 12.13
CA THR A 7 -62.47 -13.73 11.52
C THR A 7 -62.70 -12.26 11.87
N PRO A 8 -61.71 -11.51 12.40
CA PRO A 8 -61.78 -10.06 12.41
C PRO A 8 -61.19 -9.44 11.14
N THR A 9 -62.10 -8.87 10.36
CA THR A 9 -62.10 -7.55 9.70
C THR A 9 -60.83 -7.04 9.02
N ARG A 10 -60.92 -6.95 7.68
CA ARG A 10 -60.04 -6.18 6.80
C ARG A 10 -60.32 -4.67 6.92
N LEU A 11 -59.27 -3.86 6.97
CA LEU A 11 -59.34 -2.46 6.55
C LEU A 11 -58.61 -2.30 5.21
N SER A 12 -59.38 -1.99 4.17
CA SER A 12 -58.86 -1.37 2.96
C SER A 12 -58.61 0.10 3.25
N LEU A 13 -57.38 0.59 3.10
CA LEU A 13 -57.14 2.00 2.81
C LEU A 13 -56.47 2.12 1.46
N THR A 14 -57.32 2.38 0.47
CA THR A 14 -56.95 2.92 -0.83
C THR A 14 -56.72 4.42 -0.64
N ALA A 15 -55.50 4.90 -0.81
CA ALA A 15 -55.18 6.31 -1.07
C ALA A 15 -53.70 6.31 -1.47
N GLY A 16 -53.30 6.47 -2.73
CA GLY A 16 -53.62 7.58 -3.60
C GLY A 16 -52.26 8.10 -4.05
N ARG A 17 -51.79 7.64 -5.21
CA ARG A 17 -50.51 8.01 -5.83
C ARG A 17 -50.44 9.53 -5.97
N LEU A 18 -49.54 10.18 -5.24
CA LEU A 18 -49.16 11.56 -5.51
C LEU A 18 -47.90 11.53 -6.38
N ILE A 19 -48.08 11.61 -7.70
CA ILE A 19 -46.98 11.81 -8.65
C ILE A 19 -46.70 13.31 -8.67
N ILE A 20 -45.65 13.75 -7.96
CA ILE A 20 -45.11 15.10 -8.12
C ILE A 20 -44.03 15.01 -9.19
N THR A 21 -44.39 15.34 -10.42
CA THR A 21 -43.44 15.51 -11.53
C THR A 21 -42.83 16.90 -11.43
N ALA A 22 -41.64 17.00 -10.84
CA ALA A 22 -40.85 18.23 -10.91
C ALA A 22 -39.96 18.17 -12.17
N LEU A 23 -40.35 18.90 -13.21
CA LEU A 23 -39.53 19.21 -14.38
C LEU A 23 -38.52 20.30 -13.99
N LEU A 24 -37.27 19.91 -13.74
CA LEU A 24 -36.14 20.83 -13.69
C LEU A 24 -35.44 20.83 -15.05
N VAL A 25 -35.53 21.97 -15.72
CA VAL A 25 -34.90 22.25 -17.01
C VAL A 25 -33.38 22.37 -16.82
N ALA A 26 -32.65 21.63 -17.64
CA ALA A 26 -31.20 21.62 -17.72
C ALA A 26 -30.65 22.94 -18.29
N GLY A 27 -29.49 23.36 -17.77
CA GLY A 27 -28.79 24.52 -18.31
C GLY A 27 -27.46 24.80 -17.64
N LEU A 28 -26.50 23.88 -17.69
CA LEU A 28 -25.08 24.25 -17.67
C LEU A 28 -24.30 23.36 -18.64
N ALA A 29 -23.96 23.95 -19.79
CA ALA A 29 -22.83 23.52 -20.57
C ALA A 29 -21.57 23.97 -19.82
N ALA A 30 -20.81 23.00 -19.31
CA ALA A 30 -19.42 23.20 -18.92
C ALA A 30 -18.58 22.18 -19.68
N CYS A 31 -18.13 22.58 -20.87
CA CYS A 31 -16.89 22.09 -21.43
C CYS A 31 -15.78 22.69 -20.56
N GLY A 32 -15.26 21.86 -19.65
CA GLY A 32 -14.12 22.16 -18.79
C GLY A 32 -13.40 20.85 -18.54
N GLY A 33 -12.59 20.43 -19.51
CA GLY A 33 -11.66 19.33 -19.34
C GLY A 33 -10.63 19.74 -18.29
N GLY A 34 -10.73 19.13 -17.12
CA GLY A 34 -9.67 19.04 -16.14
C GLY A 34 -9.39 17.56 -15.93
N SER A 35 -8.35 17.05 -16.60
CA SER A 35 -7.65 15.84 -16.19
C SER A 35 -7.00 16.13 -14.84
N GLY A 36 -7.80 16.19 -13.77
CA GLY A 36 -7.32 16.13 -12.40
C GLY A 36 -7.39 14.67 -12.05
N ASP A 37 -6.25 13.99 -12.20
CA ASP A 37 -6.00 12.61 -11.82
C ASP A 37 -7.28 11.78 -11.71
N SER A 38 -7.62 11.07 -12.79
CA SER A 38 -7.81 9.64 -12.56
C SER A 38 -6.51 9.21 -11.89
N SER A 39 -6.42 9.41 -10.56
CA SER A 39 -5.61 8.56 -9.74
C SER A 39 -5.97 7.22 -10.32
N SER A 40 -4.98 6.54 -10.84
CA SER A 40 -4.96 5.12 -10.69
C SER A 40 -5.37 4.82 -9.23
N THR A 41 -6.67 4.76 -8.97
CA THR A 41 -7.32 3.63 -8.34
C THR A 41 -7.14 2.42 -9.26
N THR A 42 -5.94 2.25 -9.83
CA THR A 42 -5.42 0.93 -10.03
C THR A 42 -5.52 0.33 -8.65
N ALA A 43 -6.28 -0.74 -8.56
CA ALA A 43 -6.45 -1.64 -7.44
C ALA A 43 -5.12 -2.29 -7.03
N SER A 44 -4.04 -1.51 -6.96
CA SER A 44 -2.67 -1.93 -6.71
C SER A 44 -2.30 -1.84 -5.24
N GLY A 45 -3.25 -1.59 -4.34
CA GLY A 45 -2.93 -1.61 -2.92
C GLY A 45 -4.06 -2.02 -2.00
N ARG A 46 -4.83 -3.02 -2.44
CA ARG A 46 -5.93 -3.61 -1.67
C ARG A 46 -5.96 -5.09 -1.98
N SER A 47 -5.23 -5.85 -1.19
CA SER A 47 -5.03 -7.28 -1.40
C SER A 47 -5.22 -8.06 -0.11
N LEU A 48 -5.64 -9.31 -0.29
CA LEU A 48 -5.67 -10.32 0.75
C LEU A 48 -4.83 -11.49 0.28
N THR A 49 -3.76 -11.80 1.01
CA THR A 49 -2.93 -12.98 0.80
C THR A 49 -3.23 -13.99 1.88
N GLY A 50 -3.55 -15.22 1.48
CA GLY A 50 -3.96 -16.26 2.40
C GLY A 50 -4.22 -17.60 1.74
N THR A 51 -4.88 -18.51 2.45
CA THR A 51 -5.15 -19.87 1.96
C THR A 51 -6.61 -20.04 1.53
N VAL A 52 -6.83 -20.67 0.38
CA VAL A 52 -8.17 -21.05 -0.06
C VAL A 52 -8.76 -22.08 0.91
N THR A 53 -9.82 -21.71 1.61
CA THR A 53 -10.47 -22.51 2.66
C THR A 53 -11.71 -23.24 2.18
N SER A 54 -12.39 -22.70 1.16
CA SER A 54 -13.48 -23.37 0.44
C SER A 54 -13.39 -23.00 -1.04
N TYR A 55 -13.78 -23.93 -1.92
CA TYR A 55 -13.68 -23.76 -3.36
C TYR A 55 -14.90 -24.37 -4.05
N GLU A 56 -15.76 -23.53 -4.61
CA GLU A 56 -16.90 -23.96 -5.42
C GLU A 56 -16.58 -23.89 -6.90
N SER A 57 -15.90 -22.82 -7.33
CA SER A 57 -15.45 -22.60 -8.70
C SER A 57 -14.34 -21.54 -8.74
N PRO A 58 -13.66 -21.32 -9.87
CA PRO A 58 -12.69 -20.23 -10.01
C PRO A 58 -13.29 -18.84 -9.74
N GLN A 59 -14.62 -18.69 -9.78
CA GLN A 59 -15.32 -17.42 -9.59
C GLN A 59 -15.95 -17.28 -8.19
N SER A 60 -16.01 -18.36 -7.40
CA SER A 60 -16.65 -18.40 -6.07
C SER A 60 -15.85 -19.32 -5.16
N PHE A 61 -15.19 -18.73 -4.17
CA PHE A 61 -14.34 -19.43 -3.20
C PHE A 61 -14.18 -18.59 -1.93
N SER A 62 -13.44 -19.07 -0.94
CA SER A 62 -13.08 -18.27 0.24
C SER A 62 -11.59 -18.35 0.54
N VAL A 63 -11.01 -17.24 0.99
CA VAL A 63 -9.63 -17.15 1.47
C VAL A 63 -9.69 -16.89 2.97
N ASP A 64 -9.14 -17.81 3.76
CA ASP A 64 -9.18 -17.76 5.23
C ASP A 64 -10.56 -17.51 5.86
N GLY A 65 -11.62 -17.98 5.20
CA GLY A 65 -13.02 -17.78 5.61
C GLY A 65 -13.66 -16.49 5.10
N ILE A 66 -12.93 -15.60 4.43
CA ILE A 66 -13.49 -14.43 3.73
C ILE A 66 -14.03 -14.89 2.37
N PRO A 67 -15.32 -14.70 2.07
CA PRO A 67 -15.88 -15.06 0.77
C PRO A 67 -15.35 -14.15 -0.34
N VAL A 68 -15.02 -14.74 -1.47
CA VAL A 68 -14.49 -14.07 -2.66
C VAL A 68 -15.44 -14.29 -3.83
N ASP A 69 -15.88 -13.20 -4.44
CA ASP A 69 -16.57 -13.18 -5.73
C ASP A 69 -15.60 -12.70 -6.80
N ALA A 70 -15.11 -13.62 -7.62
CA ALA A 70 -14.18 -13.34 -8.72
C ALA A 70 -14.87 -13.28 -10.08
N SER A 71 -16.21 -13.14 -10.14
CA SER A 71 -16.97 -13.03 -11.39
C SER A 71 -16.60 -11.81 -12.24
N GLY A 72 -16.03 -10.77 -11.61
CA GLY A 72 -15.50 -9.57 -12.27
C GLY A 72 -14.00 -9.60 -12.55
N SER A 73 -13.30 -10.69 -12.19
CA SER A 73 -11.85 -10.77 -12.31
C SER A 73 -11.42 -10.92 -13.77
N SER A 74 -10.37 -10.21 -14.18
CA SER A 74 -9.78 -10.36 -15.52
C SER A 74 -8.94 -11.64 -15.68
N ALA A 75 -8.57 -12.28 -14.56
CA ALA A 75 -7.77 -13.50 -14.54
C ALA A 75 -8.01 -14.30 -13.26
N THR A 76 -8.22 -15.60 -13.41
CA THR A 76 -8.22 -16.55 -12.29
C THR A 76 -7.29 -17.71 -12.63
N PRO A 77 -6.39 -18.12 -11.73
CA PRO A 77 -5.40 -19.15 -12.03
C PRO A 77 -6.05 -20.51 -12.31
N GLN A 78 -5.45 -21.28 -13.20
CA GLN A 78 -5.81 -22.69 -13.35
C GLN A 78 -5.20 -23.51 -12.21
N GLY A 79 -5.88 -24.56 -11.77
CA GLY A 79 -5.35 -25.46 -10.73
C GLY A 79 -5.53 -24.97 -9.29
N MET A 80 -6.12 -23.79 -9.06
CA MET A 80 -6.52 -23.34 -7.73
C MET A 80 -7.52 -24.31 -7.11
N THR A 81 -7.28 -24.69 -5.86
CA THR A 81 -8.12 -25.61 -5.06
C THR A 81 -8.07 -25.21 -3.60
N THR A 82 -8.88 -25.83 -2.75
CA THR A 82 -8.70 -25.73 -1.28
C THR A 82 -7.27 -26.10 -0.89
N GLY A 83 -6.65 -25.25 -0.08
CA GLY A 83 -5.25 -25.37 0.34
C GLY A 83 -4.26 -24.56 -0.50
N SER A 84 -4.64 -24.08 -1.69
CA SER A 84 -3.79 -23.17 -2.47
C SER A 84 -3.55 -21.87 -1.71
N ARG A 85 -2.32 -21.35 -1.74
CA ARG A 85 -2.01 -19.99 -1.31
C ARG A 85 -2.24 -19.04 -2.48
N VAL A 86 -2.93 -17.94 -2.19
CA VAL A 86 -3.36 -16.98 -3.22
C VAL A 86 -3.22 -15.57 -2.72
N GLU A 87 -2.96 -14.66 -3.65
CA GLU A 87 -3.15 -13.23 -3.48
C GLU A 87 -4.39 -12.79 -4.27
N VAL A 88 -5.29 -12.09 -3.59
CA VAL A 88 -6.54 -11.60 -4.17
C VAL A 88 -6.58 -10.09 -4.10
N HIS A 89 -6.52 -9.43 -5.26
CA HIS A 89 -6.75 -7.98 -5.35
C HIS A 89 -8.23 -7.71 -5.58
N GLY A 90 -8.79 -6.75 -4.84
CA GLY A 90 -10.19 -6.40 -5.01
C GLY A 90 -10.72 -5.44 -3.98
N GLU A 91 -12.03 -5.37 -3.89
CA GLU A 91 -12.73 -4.53 -2.93
C GLU A 91 -13.67 -5.31 -2.02
N MET A 92 -13.58 -5.05 -0.71
CA MET A 92 -14.55 -5.56 0.24
C MET A 92 -15.90 -4.83 0.07
N VAL A 93 -16.94 -5.57 -0.29
CA VAL A 93 -18.32 -5.10 -0.47
C VAL A 93 -19.26 -6.00 0.32
N ASN A 94 -19.92 -5.45 1.33
CA ASN A 94 -20.88 -6.19 2.18
C ASN A 94 -20.32 -7.49 2.78
N GLY A 95 -19.02 -7.54 3.07
CA GLY A 95 -18.34 -8.72 3.64
C GLY A 95 -17.84 -9.73 2.61
N THR A 96 -18.03 -9.49 1.32
CA THR A 96 -17.46 -10.28 0.22
C THR A 96 -16.36 -9.49 -0.47
N LEU A 97 -15.23 -10.14 -0.74
CA LEU A 97 -14.16 -9.57 -1.55
C LEU A 97 -14.51 -9.72 -3.03
N GLN A 98 -14.90 -8.61 -3.66
CA GLN A 98 -15.12 -8.54 -5.10
C GLN A 98 -13.74 -8.46 -5.79
N ALA A 99 -13.27 -9.59 -6.30
CA ALA A 99 -11.92 -9.69 -6.85
C ALA A 99 -11.85 -9.13 -8.27
N SER A 100 -10.85 -8.29 -8.51
CA SER A 100 -10.45 -7.82 -9.84
C SER A 100 -9.32 -8.67 -10.44
N LYS A 101 -8.52 -9.32 -9.59
CA LYS A 101 -7.39 -10.18 -9.97
C LYS A 101 -7.17 -11.24 -8.89
N VAL A 102 -6.85 -12.47 -9.31
CA VAL A 102 -6.48 -13.58 -8.42
C VAL A 102 -5.19 -14.18 -8.95
N GLU A 103 -4.21 -14.38 -8.07
CA GLU A 103 -2.91 -14.97 -8.40
C GLU A 103 -2.62 -16.15 -7.46
N LEU A 104 -1.95 -17.17 -7.98
CA LEU A 104 -1.33 -18.19 -7.12
C LEU A 104 -0.10 -17.55 -6.53
N ASP A 105 0.03 -17.66 -5.22
CA ASP A 105 1.22 -17.22 -4.52
C ASP A 105 2.18 -18.41 -4.49
N ASP A 106 3.00 -18.51 -5.54
CA ASP A 106 4.03 -19.55 -5.74
C ASP A 106 5.28 -19.28 -4.88
N SER A 107 5.14 -18.66 -3.70
CA SER A 107 6.23 -18.58 -2.76
C SER A 107 6.58 -20.01 -2.32
N ASP A 108 7.52 -20.62 -3.04
CA ASP A 108 7.98 -21.98 -2.92
C ASP A 108 8.19 -22.35 -1.44
N ASP A 109 7.31 -23.20 -0.90
CA ASP A 109 7.38 -23.83 0.42
C ASP A 109 8.57 -24.81 0.50
N HIS A 110 9.79 -24.34 0.24
CA HIS A 110 11.02 -25.12 0.35
C HIS A 110 11.96 -24.66 1.45
N ASP A 111 11.59 -23.64 2.23
CA ASP A 111 12.28 -23.30 3.47
C ASP A 111 11.31 -23.40 4.66
N ASP A 112 11.42 -24.52 5.38
CA ASP A 112 10.62 -24.96 6.53
C ASP A 112 10.59 -24.01 7.76
N ASP A 113 11.04 -22.75 7.66
CA ASP A 113 11.18 -21.85 8.80
C ASP A 113 10.58 -20.43 8.63
N ASN A 114 10.02 -20.09 7.46
CA ASN A 114 9.32 -18.82 7.27
C ASN A 114 7.94 -19.05 6.65
N ALA A 115 6.97 -19.44 7.48
CA ALA A 115 5.56 -19.38 7.09
C ALA A 115 5.25 -17.93 6.68
N ASN A 116 5.10 -17.68 5.38
CA ASN A 116 4.72 -16.38 4.86
C ASN A 116 3.35 -16.05 5.46
N PRO A 117 3.27 -15.11 6.45
CA PRO A 117 2.03 -14.89 7.17
C PRO A 117 0.96 -14.36 6.22
N ASN A 118 -0.30 -14.46 6.62
CA ASN A 118 -1.37 -13.87 5.85
C ASN A 118 -1.20 -12.34 5.89
N GLU A 119 -1.52 -11.70 4.79
CA GLU A 119 -1.36 -10.27 4.61
C GLU A 119 -2.69 -9.65 4.21
N LEU A 120 -3.02 -8.53 4.84
CA LEU A 120 -4.13 -7.68 4.48
C LEU A 120 -3.60 -6.28 4.23
N GLU A 121 -3.61 -5.88 2.98
CA GLU A 121 -3.31 -4.52 2.58
C GLU A 121 -4.60 -3.75 2.31
N GLY A 122 -4.71 -2.56 2.86
CA GLY A 122 -5.93 -1.79 2.72
C GLY A 122 -5.97 -0.50 3.51
N ARG A 123 -7.18 0.03 3.68
CA ARG A 123 -7.40 1.26 4.47
C ARG A 123 -8.06 0.99 5.80
N VAL A 124 -7.64 1.72 6.82
CA VAL A 124 -8.31 1.73 8.12
C VAL A 124 -9.72 2.29 7.95
N THR A 125 -10.74 1.47 8.21
CA THR A 125 -12.17 1.82 8.09
C THR A 125 -12.82 2.11 9.44
N ALA A 126 -12.25 1.57 10.52
CA ALA A 126 -12.65 1.87 11.89
C ALA A 126 -11.42 1.79 12.81
N TYR A 127 -11.36 2.62 13.84
CA TYR A 127 -10.28 2.62 14.83
C TYR A 127 -10.87 2.76 16.23
N ALA A 128 -10.73 1.74 17.07
CA ALA A 128 -11.22 1.74 18.45
C ALA A 128 -10.08 1.98 19.45
N SER A 129 -8.91 1.38 19.21
CA SER A 129 -7.70 1.54 20.03
C SER A 129 -6.46 1.09 19.25
N PRO A 130 -5.23 1.30 19.76
CA PRO A 130 -4.02 0.79 19.11
C PRO A 130 -4.00 -0.72 18.89
N SER A 131 -4.78 -1.48 19.67
CA SER A 131 -4.89 -2.93 19.57
C SER A 131 -6.15 -3.42 18.87
N SER A 132 -7.04 -2.52 18.42
CA SER A 132 -8.31 -2.91 17.81
C SER A 132 -8.78 -1.88 16.78
N PHE A 133 -8.82 -2.32 15.53
CA PHE A 133 -9.25 -1.51 14.39
C PHE A 133 -9.84 -2.41 13.31
N SER A 134 -10.22 -1.82 12.18
CA SER A 134 -10.66 -2.59 11.01
C SER A 134 -10.00 -2.04 9.75
N VAL A 135 -9.54 -2.94 8.90
CA VAL A 135 -9.00 -2.61 7.58
C VAL A 135 -10.00 -3.12 6.56
N ASP A 136 -10.57 -2.21 5.78
CA ASP A 136 -11.54 -2.57 4.74
C ASP A 136 -12.74 -3.39 5.20
N GLY A 137 -13.17 -3.14 6.44
CA GLY A 137 -14.27 -3.86 7.09
C GLY A 137 -13.87 -5.19 7.74
N ILE A 138 -12.62 -5.64 7.59
CA ILE A 138 -12.09 -6.81 8.28
C ILE A 138 -11.60 -6.37 9.66
N PRO A 139 -12.12 -6.94 10.76
CA PRO A 139 -11.66 -6.63 12.11
C PRO A 139 -10.23 -7.15 12.33
N VAL A 140 -9.41 -6.33 12.98
CA VAL A 140 -8.02 -6.64 13.32
C VAL A 140 -7.87 -6.61 14.84
N ASP A 141 -7.35 -7.71 15.39
CA ASP A 141 -6.81 -7.77 16.76
C ASP A 141 -5.30 -7.55 16.68
N ALA A 142 -4.86 -6.36 17.07
CA ALA A 142 -3.46 -5.96 17.11
C ALA A 142 -2.90 -5.93 18.54
N SER A 143 -3.43 -6.75 19.44
CA SER A 143 -2.94 -6.85 20.83
C SER A 143 -1.46 -7.22 20.92
N ALA A 144 -0.93 -8.00 19.96
CA ALA A 144 0.48 -8.36 19.87
C ALA A 144 1.35 -7.32 19.12
N ALA A 145 0.75 -6.41 18.36
CA ALA A 145 1.44 -5.42 17.53
C ALA A 145 0.69 -4.07 17.50
N PRO A 146 0.53 -3.40 18.66
CA PRO A 146 -0.29 -2.21 18.75
C PRO A 146 0.26 -1.05 17.91
N ARG A 147 -0.62 -0.33 17.21
CA ARG A 147 -0.26 0.80 16.35
C ARG A 147 -1.28 1.93 16.44
N THR A 148 -0.81 3.17 16.61
CA THR A 148 -1.67 4.35 16.50
C THR A 148 -1.94 4.64 15.03
N LEU A 149 -3.21 4.73 14.64
CA LEU A 149 -3.65 4.89 13.27
C LEU A 149 -4.81 5.90 13.20
N SER A 150 -5.07 6.41 12.01
CA SER A 150 -6.24 7.22 11.68
C SER A 150 -7.10 6.52 10.64
N VAL A 151 -8.42 6.70 10.72
CA VAL A 151 -9.33 6.22 9.68
C VAL A 151 -8.94 6.82 8.33
N GLY A 152 -8.84 5.99 7.30
CA GLY A 152 -8.40 6.34 5.95
C GLY A 152 -6.93 6.03 5.65
N MET A 153 -6.07 5.85 6.67
CA MET A 153 -4.66 5.49 6.49
C MET A 153 -4.52 4.15 5.76
N ARG A 154 -3.55 4.06 4.85
CA ARG A 154 -3.14 2.79 4.25
C ARG A 154 -2.23 2.02 5.21
N VAL A 155 -2.48 0.72 5.30
CA VAL A 155 -1.74 -0.19 6.16
C VAL A 155 -1.58 -1.55 5.49
N GLU A 156 -0.46 -2.20 5.77
CA GLU A 156 -0.26 -3.64 5.55
C GLU A 156 -0.27 -4.31 6.92
N VAL A 157 -1.15 -5.30 7.10
CA VAL A 157 -1.27 -6.06 8.34
C VAL A 157 -0.92 -7.51 8.07
N TYR A 158 0.13 -7.99 8.75
CA TYR A 158 0.52 -9.40 8.71
C TYR A 158 -0.03 -10.11 9.93
N GLY A 159 -0.48 -11.35 9.75
CA GLY A 159 -0.99 -12.13 10.87
C GLY A 159 -1.64 -13.44 10.47
N THR A 160 -2.56 -13.90 11.32
CA THR A 160 -3.35 -15.11 11.08
C THR A 160 -4.82 -14.77 11.20
N MET A 161 -5.61 -15.18 10.20
CA MET A 161 -7.05 -15.03 10.25
C MET A 161 -7.67 -16.08 11.19
N THR A 162 -8.47 -15.64 12.15
CA THR A 162 -9.16 -16.50 13.12
C THR A 162 -10.61 -16.05 13.26
N ASN A 163 -11.56 -16.88 12.82
CA ASN A 163 -13.00 -16.59 12.87
C ASN A 163 -13.38 -15.23 12.25
N GLY A 164 -12.73 -14.85 11.13
CA GLY A 164 -12.96 -13.58 10.44
C GLY A 164 -12.30 -12.36 11.08
N VAL A 165 -11.46 -12.55 12.11
CA VAL A 165 -10.62 -11.51 12.71
C VAL A 165 -9.16 -11.79 12.35
N LEU A 166 -8.47 -10.79 11.80
CA LEU A 166 -7.03 -10.88 11.58
C LEU A 166 -6.29 -10.61 12.88
N VAL A 167 -5.68 -11.65 13.46
CA VAL A 167 -4.80 -11.52 14.63
C VAL A 167 -3.43 -11.09 14.13
N ALA A 168 -3.10 -9.82 14.32
CA ALA A 168 -1.92 -9.20 13.75
C ALA A 168 -0.65 -9.54 14.53
N SER A 169 0.38 -9.96 13.82
CA SER A 169 1.76 -10.07 14.31
C SER A 169 2.60 -8.83 13.95
N ARG A 170 2.20 -8.07 12.92
CA ARG A 170 2.88 -6.86 12.48
C ARG A 170 1.91 -5.92 11.75
N VAL A 171 2.09 -4.62 11.93
CA VAL A 171 1.35 -3.56 11.22
C VAL A 171 2.37 -2.58 10.63
N LYS A 172 2.32 -2.34 9.32
CA LYS A 172 3.11 -1.32 8.60
C LYS A 172 2.17 -0.21 8.10
N THR A 173 2.71 0.99 7.92
CA THR A 173 2.01 2.17 7.40
C THR A 173 2.77 2.70 6.20
N GLU A 174 2.09 3.06 5.12
CA GLU A 174 2.74 3.53 3.88
C GLU A 174 3.06 5.03 3.86
N ASP A 175 2.44 5.82 4.74
CA ASP A 175 2.61 7.28 4.75
C ASP A 175 3.51 7.72 5.91
N GLY A 176 4.74 8.13 5.55
CA GLY A 176 5.69 8.83 6.43
C GLY A 176 6.98 8.05 6.60
N ASP A 177 7.83 8.14 5.58
CA ASP A 177 9.27 8.36 5.70
C ASP A 177 9.76 8.28 7.16
N ASP A 178 10.46 7.20 7.50
CA ASP A 178 11.48 7.29 8.54
C ASP A 178 12.51 8.31 8.03
N GLU A 179 12.19 9.60 8.20
CA GLU A 179 13.14 10.69 8.36
C GLU A 179 13.91 10.39 9.65
N SER A 180 14.67 9.30 9.65
CA SER A 180 15.93 9.23 10.35
C SER A 180 16.95 10.01 9.51
N ASP A 181 16.69 11.30 9.30
CA ASP A 181 17.76 12.25 9.06
C ASP A 181 18.39 12.48 10.42
N ASP A 182 19.40 11.65 10.66
CA ASP A 182 20.47 11.85 11.62
C ASP A 182 21.23 13.15 11.28
N ASP A 183 20.57 14.31 11.41
CA ASP A 183 21.22 15.61 11.36
C ASP A 183 20.74 16.44 12.56
N ALA A 184 21.21 16.03 13.73
CA ALA A 184 21.55 16.99 14.77
C ALA A 184 22.69 17.87 14.26
N ASN A 185 22.44 18.69 13.23
CA ASN A 185 23.32 19.77 12.87
C ASN A 185 22.96 20.99 13.73
N ASP A 186 23.95 21.32 14.52
CA ASP A 186 23.94 22.12 15.73
C ASP A 186 23.90 23.61 15.37
N ASP A 187 22.76 24.15 14.93
CA ASP A 187 22.62 25.59 14.66
C ASP A 187 21.30 26.18 15.19
N ASN A 188 20.97 25.86 16.45
CA ASN A 188 20.03 26.70 17.20
C ASN A 188 20.75 27.95 17.75
N CYS A 189 20.95 28.95 16.89
CA CYS A 189 21.33 30.30 17.29
C CYS A 189 20.12 31.24 17.50
N THR A 190 18.90 30.71 17.72
CA THR A 190 17.70 31.56 17.82
C THR A 190 16.94 31.51 19.15
N ALA A 191 17.53 30.93 20.20
CA ALA A 191 16.94 30.98 21.55
C ALA A 191 17.92 31.56 22.58
N THR A 192 17.69 32.83 22.94
CA THR A 192 18.16 33.51 24.16
C THR A 192 19.67 33.52 24.41
N GLY A 193 20.33 34.58 23.94
CA GLY A 193 21.57 35.09 24.56
C GLY A 193 22.79 34.21 24.40
N LYS A 194 23.41 34.25 23.22
CA LYS A 194 24.84 33.97 23.04
C LYS A 194 25.43 35.10 22.21
N SER A 195 26.45 35.72 22.76
CA SER A 195 27.17 36.87 22.20
C SER A 195 28.32 36.47 21.28
N ASP A 196 28.43 35.20 20.90
CA ASP A 196 29.61 34.68 20.22
C ASP A 196 29.22 33.73 19.09
N CYS A 197 28.52 34.24 18.08
CA CYS A 197 28.67 33.73 16.71
C CYS A 197 29.93 34.38 16.14
N HIS A 198 30.99 33.61 15.93
CA HIS A 198 32.14 34.11 15.18
C HIS A 198 31.73 34.13 13.70
N ASP A 199 31.42 35.32 13.22
CA ASP A 199 31.41 35.64 11.80
C ASP A 199 32.88 35.63 11.32
N ASP A 200 33.38 34.48 10.86
CA ASP A 200 34.62 34.43 10.06
C ASP A 200 34.24 34.50 8.57
N ASP A 201 33.70 35.65 8.18
CA ASP A 201 33.79 36.16 6.81
C ASP A 201 35.24 36.62 6.59
N GLY A 202 36.07 35.70 6.09
CA GLY A 202 37.45 35.95 5.68
C GLY A 202 37.58 35.97 4.16
N ASP A 203 37.20 37.11 3.57
CA ASP A 203 37.46 37.46 2.17
C ASP A 203 38.98 37.49 1.84
N ASP A 204 39.28 37.17 0.58
CA ASP A 204 40.40 37.64 -0.25
C ASP A 204 41.85 37.34 0.17
N HIS A 205 42.56 36.51 -0.61
CA HIS A 205 43.93 36.79 -1.04
C HIS A 205 44.19 36.33 -2.49
N ASP A 206 44.38 37.35 -3.34
CA ASP A 206 44.85 37.37 -4.74
C ASP A 206 46.22 36.70 -4.94
N ASP A 207 46.37 36.11 -6.14
CA ASP A 207 47.49 36.15 -7.09
C ASP A 207 48.97 36.06 -6.65
N GLY A 208 49.71 35.17 -7.34
CA GLY A 208 51.05 35.52 -7.83
C GLY A 208 52.15 34.47 -7.68
N ASP A 209 52.44 33.81 -8.81
CA ASP A 209 53.75 33.58 -9.43
C ASP A 209 54.92 32.90 -8.68
N ASP A 210 55.43 31.85 -9.36
CA ASP A 210 56.82 31.43 -9.57
C ASP A 210 57.76 31.20 -8.36
N HIS A 211 58.24 29.96 -8.23
CA HIS A 211 59.65 29.64 -8.49
C HIS A 211 59.94 28.14 -8.49
N ASP A 212 60.66 27.73 -9.53
CA ASP A 212 61.36 26.45 -9.70
C ASP A 212 62.26 26.12 -8.50
N ASP A 213 62.41 24.83 -8.18
CA ASP A 213 63.73 24.27 -7.91
C ASP A 213 63.70 22.74 -8.01
N ASP A 214 64.56 22.29 -8.92
CA ASP A 214 64.92 20.92 -9.26
C ASP A 214 65.26 20.05 -8.04
N ASN A 215 64.86 18.77 -8.11
CA ASN A 215 65.82 17.73 -7.74
C ASN A 215 65.62 16.48 -8.61
N SER A 216 66.50 16.37 -9.59
CA SER A 216 66.81 15.19 -10.38
C SER A 216 67.19 14.00 -9.52
N ASP A 217 66.62 12.83 -9.80
CA ASP A 217 67.46 11.63 -9.87
C ASP A 217 66.94 10.71 -10.98
N GLU A 218 67.86 10.40 -11.88
CA GLU A 218 67.69 9.75 -13.16
C GLU A 218 67.56 8.23 -13.00
N SER A 219 66.81 7.60 -13.89
CA SER A 219 67.10 6.24 -14.37
C SER A 219 66.43 6.08 -15.74
N ASP A 220 67.26 6.24 -16.75
CA ASP A 220 67.01 6.18 -18.18
C ASP A 220 66.40 4.84 -18.67
N ASP A 221 65.52 4.96 -19.67
CA ASP A 221 65.57 4.36 -21.02
C ASP A 221 66.44 3.08 -21.19
N ASP A 222 66.06 2.02 -21.90
CA ASP A 222 65.66 2.03 -23.30
C ASP A 222 65.31 0.57 -23.71
N CYS A 223 64.22 0.37 -24.46
CA CYS A 223 64.08 -0.77 -25.36
C CYS A 223 63.94 -0.23 -26.78
N ASP A 224 65.10 -0.15 -27.39
CA ASP A 224 65.38 0.41 -28.70
C ASP A 224 65.22 -0.64 -29.83
N ALA A 225 64.70 -0.16 -30.95
CA ALA A 225 65.01 -0.53 -32.34
C ALA A 225 65.07 -2.02 -32.77
N LEU A 226 64.00 -2.50 -33.44
CA LEU A 226 64.05 -3.03 -34.82
C LEU A 226 62.67 -2.85 -35.48
N GLY A 227 62.57 -1.92 -36.44
CA GLY A 227 61.32 -1.33 -36.88
C GLY A 227 60.21 -2.27 -37.39
N LYS A 228 58.99 -2.02 -36.90
CA LYS A 228 57.78 -1.68 -37.66
C LYS A 228 56.69 -1.25 -36.67
N SER A 229 55.89 -0.29 -37.13
CA SER A 229 54.69 0.32 -36.55
C SER A 229 53.92 -0.53 -35.53
N ASP A 230 53.63 0.07 -34.36
CA ASP A 230 52.28 0.20 -33.77
C ASP A 230 52.40 0.36 -32.24
N CYS A 231 52.33 1.61 -31.75
CA CYS A 231 52.08 1.95 -30.35
C CYS A 231 50.75 2.70 -30.29
N ASP A 232 49.65 1.98 -30.18
CA ASP A 232 48.36 2.58 -29.82
C ASP A 232 48.32 2.85 -28.31
N LYS A 233 47.96 4.07 -27.99
CA LYS A 233 47.81 4.61 -26.64
C LYS A 233 46.37 4.40 -26.19
N ASP A 234 46.21 3.95 -24.95
CA ASP A 234 44.97 4.11 -24.18
C ASP A 234 44.73 5.59 -23.85
#